data_AF-A0A520UNE7-F1
#
_entry.id   AF-A0A520UNE7-F1
#
_cell.length_a   1.000
_cell.length_b   1.000
_cell.length_c   1.000
_cell.angle_alpha   90.00
_cell.angle_beta   90.00
_cell.angle_gamma   90.00
#
_symmetry.space_group_name_H-M   'P 1'
#
loop_
_entity.id
_entity.type
_entity.pdbx_description
1 polymer ?
#
loop_
_entity_poly.entity_id
_entity_poly.type
_entity_poly.pdbx_seq_one_letter_code
_entity_poly.pdbx_strand_id
1 'polypeptide(L)'
;EIEINSLAVAVPTTLMHVHAIIADLPSGHGQTTESILDLWRQTPRVIVMHGEGDRLTTTAEVMEMARDMGRKWGDLHEIFVWEDGVKLVDDRLYYFQAIHQESDVIPENIDCIRALTGIEADWRTSVAKTDSAISDYYGL
;
A
#
# COMPACT_ATOMS: atom_id res chain seq x y z
N GLU A 1 -7.36 -12.26 16.39
CA GLU A 1 -6.99 -12.94 15.14
C GLU A 1 -7.98 -12.48 14.07
N ILE A 2 -7.55 -12.33 12.81
CA ILE A 2 -8.42 -11.88 11.71
C ILE A 2 -8.83 -13.12 10.92
N GLU A 3 -10.13 -13.30 10.70
CA GLU A 3 -10.65 -14.35 9.81
C GLU A 3 -10.60 -13.85 8.37
N ILE A 4 -9.99 -14.64 7.46
CA ILE A 4 -9.81 -14.25 6.07
C ILE A 4 -10.07 -15.42 5.13
N ASN A 5 -10.82 -15.15 4.06
CA ASN A 5 -10.97 -16.04 2.91
C ASN A 5 -10.58 -15.26 1.65
N SER A 6 -9.80 -15.86 0.77
CA SER A 6 -9.35 -15.22 -0.48
C SER A 6 -9.60 -16.11 -1.69
N LEU A 7 -9.84 -15.46 -2.83
CA LEU A 7 -9.91 -16.07 -4.15
C LEU A 7 -8.91 -15.35 -5.05
N ALA A 8 -8.31 -16.09 -5.97
CA ALA A 8 -7.33 -15.55 -6.92
C ALA A 8 -7.65 -15.99 -8.34
N VAL A 9 -7.40 -15.11 -9.29
CA VAL A 9 -7.50 -15.37 -10.73
C VAL A 9 -6.35 -14.67 -11.45
N ALA A 10 -5.79 -15.33 -12.45
CA ALA A 10 -4.80 -14.73 -13.33
C ALA A 10 -5.50 -14.09 -14.55
N VAL A 11 -5.05 -12.90 -14.93
CA VAL A 11 -5.51 -12.15 -16.12
C VAL A 11 -4.31 -11.71 -16.95
N PRO A 12 -4.44 -11.42 -18.26
CA PRO A 12 -3.32 -11.07 -19.12
C PRO A 12 -2.84 -9.62 -18.89
N THR A 13 -2.17 -9.40 -17.76
CA THR A 13 -1.45 -8.17 -17.40
C THR A 13 -0.14 -8.53 -16.72
N THR A 14 0.83 -7.62 -16.72
CA THR A 14 2.17 -7.85 -16.14
C THR A 14 2.59 -6.80 -15.13
N LEU A 15 1.85 -5.68 -15.02
CA LEU A 15 2.31 -4.50 -14.31
C LEU A 15 2.13 -4.64 -12.79
N MET A 16 0.89 -4.86 -12.35
CA MET A 16 0.54 -4.92 -10.93
C MET A 16 -0.54 -5.97 -10.69
N HIS A 17 -0.60 -6.47 -9.46
CA HIS A 17 -1.79 -7.12 -8.94
C HIS A 17 -2.82 -6.07 -8.49
N VAL A 18 -4.09 -6.48 -8.44
CA VAL A 18 -5.18 -5.69 -7.87
C VAL A 18 -5.93 -6.57 -6.87
N HIS A 19 -6.19 -6.04 -5.68
CA HIS A 19 -7.09 -6.64 -4.71
C HIS A 19 -8.39 -5.86 -4.63
N ALA A 20 -9.51 -6.58 -4.60
CA ALA A 20 -10.81 -6.07 -4.20
C ALA A 20 -11.07 -6.57 -2.78
N ILE A 21 -11.11 -5.67 -1.81
CA ILE A 21 -11.16 -6.03 -0.39
C ILE A 21 -12.50 -5.63 0.21
N ILE A 22 -13.06 -6.57 0.96
CA ILE A 22 -14.24 -6.37 1.80
C ILE A 22 -13.83 -6.78 3.21
N ALA A 23 -13.90 -5.86 4.15
CA ALA A 23 -13.54 -6.09 5.54
C ALA A 23 -14.72 -5.74 6.45
N ASP A 24 -15.15 -6.70 7.27
CA ASP A 24 -16.12 -6.47 8.34
C ASP A 24 -15.38 -5.96 9.58
N LEU A 25 -15.70 -4.74 10.01
CA LEU A 25 -15.19 -4.07 11.19
C LEU A 25 -16.03 -4.46 12.43
N PRO A 26 -15.45 -4.44 13.64
CA PRO A 26 -16.22 -4.69 14.85
C PRO A 26 -17.25 -3.58 15.07
N SER A 27 -18.46 -3.95 15.50
CA SER A 27 -19.52 -2.97 15.78
C SER A 27 -19.07 -1.93 16.80
N GLY A 28 -19.43 -0.66 16.54
CA GLY A 28 -19.01 0.47 17.38
C GLY A 28 -17.56 0.91 17.16
N HIS A 29 -16.95 0.54 16.03
CA HIS A 29 -15.58 0.95 15.65
C HIS A 29 -15.37 2.47 15.59
N GLY A 30 -16.44 3.25 15.35
CA GLY A 30 -16.41 4.72 15.36
C GLY A 30 -15.68 5.36 14.18
N GLN A 31 -15.33 4.60 13.16
CA GLN A 31 -14.66 5.05 11.95
C GLN A 31 -15.68 5.56 10.91
N THR A 32 -15.22 6.48 10.06
CA THR A 32 -15.88 6.88 8.82
C THR A 32 -15.00 6.51 7.63
N THR A 33 -15.49 6.72 6.41
CA THR A 33 -14.65 6.53 5.21
C THR A 33 -13.43 7.46 5.28
N GLU A 34 -13.65 8.70 5.69
CA GLU A 34 -12.62 9.74 5.80
C GLU A 34 -11.60 9.42 6.88
N SER A 35 -12.01 8.94 8.06
CA SER A 35 -11.06 8.60 9.12
C SER A 35 -10.17 7.40 8.75
N ILE A 36 -10.68 6.47 7.95
CA ILE A 36 -9.91 5.35 7.40
C ILE A 36 -8.89 5.86 6.37
N LEU A 37 -9.29 6.76 5.47
CA LEU A 37 -8.38 7.38 4.51
C LEU A 37 -7.26 8.15 5.23
N ASP A 38 -7.60 8.91 6.27
CA ASP A 38 -6.61 9.65 7.08
C ASP A 38 -5.65 8.73 7.82
N LEU A 39 -6.14 7.58 8.32
CA LEU A 39 -5.31 6.55 8.93
C LEU A 39 -4.31 5.98 7.90
N TRP A 40 -4.77 5.66 6.69
CA TRP A 40 -3.92 5.13 5.64
C TRP A 40 -2.89 6.13 5.11
N ARG A 41 -3.24 7.42 5.00
CA ARG A 41 -2.27 8.49 4.68
C ARG A 41 -1.14 8.62 5.71
N GLN A 42 -1.37 8.18 6.94
CA GLN A 42 -0.37 8.18 8.03
C GLN A 42 0.33 6.83 8.18
N THR A 43 -0.09 5.81 7.42
CA THR A 43 0.50 4.47 7.49
C THR A 43 1.70 4.40 6.56
N PRO A 44 2.90 4.05 7.06
CA PRO A 44 4.06 3.86 6.20
C PRO A 44 3.77 2.84 5.10
N ARG A 45 4.32 3.08 3.90
CA ARG A 45 4.21 2.20 2.74
C ARG A 45 2.80 2.01 2.19
N VAL A 46 1.93 2.99 2.44
CA VAL A 46 0.61 3.11 1.79
C VAL A 46 0.51 4.48 1.14
N ILE A 47 0.13 4.50 -0.14
CA ILE A 47 -0.15 5.73 -0.89
C ILE A 47 -1.64 5.73 -1.22
N VAL A 48 -2.31 6.82 -0.87
CA VAL A 48 -3.72 7.05 -1.13
C VAL A 48 -3.84 8.20 -2.12
N MET A 49 -4.39 7.96 -3.31
CA MET A 49 -4.60 8.98 -4.35
C MET A 49 -5.97 8.83 -5.01
N HIS A 50 -6.45 9.91 -5.63
CA HIS A 50 -7.75 9.94 -6.29
C HIS A 50 -7.59 9.46 -7.74
N GLY A 51 -8.19 8.31 -8.08
CA GLY A 51 -8.06 7.73 -9.42
C GLY A 51 -8.51 8.67 -10.52
N GLU A 52 -9.75 9.17 -10.46
CA GLU A 52 -10.28 10.07 -11.48
C GLU A 52 -9.62 11.46 -11.47
N GLY A 53 -9.48 12.07 -10.29
CA GLY A 53 -8.91 13.41 -10.10
C GLY A 53 -7.45 13.53 -10.54
N ASP A 54 -6.63 12.52 -10.21
CA ASP A 54 -5.21 12.48 -10.53
C ASP A 54 -4.90 11.75 -11.85
N ARG A 55 -5.93 11.23 -12.55
CA ARG A 55 -5.83 10.44 -13.78
C ARG A 55 -5.01 9.16 -13.62
N LEU A 56 -5.19 8.50 -12.48
CA LEU A 56 -4.55 7.24 -12.12
C LEU A 56 -5.58 6.11 -12.09
N THR A 57 -6.45 6.00 -13.09
CA THR A 57 -7.62 5.11 -13.07
C THR A 57 -7.30 3.61 -13.19
N THR A 58 -6.09 3.28 -13.64
CA THR A 58 -5.64 1.91 -13.89
C THR A 58 -4.23 1.68 -13.35
N THR A 59 -3.85 0.41 -13.19
CA THR A 59 -2.48 0.05 -12.80
C THR A 59 -1.42 0.52 -13.79
N ALA A 60 -1.78 0.78 -15.05
CA ALA A 60 -0.84 1.30 -16.04
C ALA A 60 -0.42 2.75 -15.72
N GLU A 61 -1.38 3.59 -15.38
CA GLU A 61 -1.13 4.98 -14.99
C GLU A 61 -0.41 5.06 -13.65
N VAL A 62 -0.75 4.18 -12.70
CA VAL A 62 -0.04 4.04 -11.42
C VAL A 62 1.44 3.67 -11.65
N MET A 63 1.73 2.71 -12.53
CA MET A 63 3.11 2.37 -12.86
C MET A 63 3.84 3.47 -13.64
N GLU A 64 3.14 4.24 -14.47
CA GLU A 64 3.78 5.37 -15.15
C GLU A 64 4.14 6.47 -14.14
N MET A 65 3.27 6.74 -13.17
CA MET A 65 3.58 7.61 -12.02
C MET A 65 4.82 7.13 -11.26
N ALA A 66 4.93 5.83 -10.97
CA ALA A 66 6.11 5.27 -10.30
C ALA A 66 7.40 5.43 -11.13
N ARG A 67 7.32 5.36 -12.47
CA ARG A 67 8.45 5.62 -13.37
C ARG A 67 8.83 7.10 -13.37
N ASP A 68 7.86 8.00 -13.35
CA ASP A 68 8.07 9.45 -13.30
C ASP A 68 8.65 9.92 -11.95
N MET A 69 8.41 9.19 -10.86
CA MET A 69 9.12 9.39 -9.57
C MET A 69 10.63 9.15 -9.68
N GLY A 70 11.12 8.55 -10.77
CA GLY A 70 12.55 8.36 -11.02
C GLY A 70 13.19 7.22 -10.22
N ARG A 71 12.40 6.37 -9.59
CA ARG A 71 12.90 5.17 -8.89
C ARG A 71 13.50 4.19 -9.88
N LYS A 72 14.57 3.52 -9.47
CA LYS A 72 15.20 2.47 -10.27
C LYS A 72 14.16 1.40 -10.60
N TRP A 73 14.18 0.92 -11.83
CA TRP A 73 13.23 -0.06 -12.37
C TRP A 73 11.75 0.39 -12.43
N GLY A 74 11.44 1.62 -12.03
CA GLY A 74 10.05 2.09 -11.93
C GLY A 74 9.32 1.52 -10.72
N ASP A 75 10.06 1.16 -9.66
CA ASP A 75 9.54 0.48 -8.48
C ASP A 75 8.53 1.34 -7.69
N LEU A 76 7.40 0.73 -7.33
CA LEU A 76 6.47 1.27 -6.35
C LEU A 76 6.42 0.33 -5.12
N HIS A 77 7.26 0.62 -4.12
CA HIS A 77 7.34 -0.20 -2.91
C HIS A 77 6.07 -0.10 -2.05
N GLU A 78 5.33 1.00 -2.18
CA GLU A 78 4.12 1.25 -1.43
C GLU A 78 2.89 0.58 -2.04
N ILE A 79 1.95 0.17 -1.18
CA ILE A 79 0.62 -0.25 -1.62
C ILE A 79 -0.17 0.97 -2.07
N PHE A 80 -0.70 0.91 -3.28
CA PHE A 80 -1.49 1.98 -3.84
C PHE A 80 -2.98 1.76 -3.57
N VAL A 81 -3.67 2.76 -3.03
CA VAL A 81 -5.11 2.73 -2.74
C VAL A 81 -5.81 3.86 -3.48
N TRP A 82 -6.88 3.51 -4.20
CA TRP A 82 -7.77 4.46 -4.88
C TRP A 82 -8.79 5.01 -3.90
N GLU A 83 -8.66 6.27 -3.46
CA GLU A 83 -9.57 6.84 -2.46
C GLU A 83 -11.03 6.95 -2.94
N ASP A 84 -11.23 7.15 -4.24
CA ASP A 84 -12.52 7.15 -4.92
C ASP A 84 -13.18 5.76 -4.97
N GLY A 85 -12.40 4.71 -4.74
CA GLY A 85 -12.87 3.33 -4.56
C GLY A 85 -13.13 2.92 -3.12
N VAL A 86 -12.86 3.78 -2.12
CA VAL A 86 -13.01 3.44 -0.69
C VAL A 86 -14.41 3.80 -0.22
N LYS A 87 -15.07 2.85 0.45
CA LYS A 87 -16.36 3.11 1.07
C LYS A 87 -16.56 2.28 2.34
N LEU A 88 -16.97 2.95 3.41
CA LEU A 88 -17.53 2.30 4.60
C LEU A 88 -19.05 2.39 4.57
N VAL A 89 -19.72 1.25 4.72
CA VAL A 89 -21.18 1.15 4.86
C VAL A 89 -21.48 0.34 6.11
N ASP A 90 -22.08 0.98 7.11
CA ASP A 90 -22.26 0.43 8.46
C ASP A 90 -20.90 -0.06 9.03
N ASP A 91 -20.78 -1.37 9.23
CA ASP A 91 -19.55 -2.01 9.72
C ASP A 91 -18.71 -2.61 8.60
N ARG A 92 -19.04 -2.42 7.32
CA ARG A 92 -18.35 -3.06 6.19
C ARG A 92 -17.59 -2.08 5.31
N LEU A 93 -16.27 -2.26 5.26
CA LEU A 93 -15.35 -1.48 4.45
C LEU A 93 -15.12 -2.17 3.09
N TYR A 94 -15.17 -1.40 2.02
CA TYR A 94 -14.89 -1.79 0.65
C TYR A 94 -13.78 -0.91 0.09
N TYR A 95 -12.80 -1.51 -0.58
CA TYR A 95 -11.77 -0.74 -1.30
C TYR A 95 -11.03 -1.58 -2.33
N PHE A 96 -10.34 -0.89 -3.22
CA PHE A 96 -9.38 -1.48 -4.15
C PHE A 96 -7.97 -1.03 -3.81
N GLN A 97 -7.00 -1.93 -3.97
CA GLN A 97 -5.58 -1.59 -3.90
C GLN A 97 -4.82 -2.24 -5.06
N ALA A 98 -3.74 -1.60 -5.49
CA ALA A 98 -2.77 -2.16 -6.43
C ALA A 98 -1.43 -2.44 -5.74
N ILE A 99 -0.78 -3.49 -6.22
CA ILE A 99 0.46 -4.02 -5.66
C ILE A 99 1.45 -4.19 -6.80
N HIS A 100 2.58 -3.46 -6.73
CA HIS A 100 3.70 -3.70 -7.63
C HIS A 100 4.49 -4.91 -7.12
N GLN A 101 4.14 -6.09 -7.63
CA GLN A 101 4.64 -7.38 -7.13
C GLN A 101 6.15 -7.55 -7.22
N GLU A 102 6.85 -6.73 -7.99
CA GLU A 102 8.29 -6.84 -8.15
C GLU A 102 9.05 -6.21 -6.98
N SER A 103 8.42 -5.30 -6.22
CA SER A 103 9.15 -4.42 -5.31
C SER A 103 8.55 -4.19 -3.93
N ASP A 104 7.27 -4.52 -3.69
CA ASP A 104 6.58 -4.26 -2.42
C ASP A 104 7.27 -4.94 -1.21
N VAL A 105 7.81 -6.14 -1.40
CA VAL A 105 8.53 -6.89 -0.35
C VAL A 105 9.99 -6.46 -0.14
N ILE A 106 10.55 -5.59 -0.98
CA ILE A 106 11.95 -5.15 -0.85
C ILE A 106 12.22 -4.49 0.51
N PRO A 107 11.50 -3.43 0.93
CA PRO A 107 11.75 -2.80 2.22
C PRO A 107 11.47 -3.75 3.40
N GLU A 108 10.49 -4.65 3.26
CA GLU A 108 10.16 -5.66 4.28
C GLU A 108 11.34 -6.59 4.60
N ASN A 109 12.11 -6.97 3.59
CA ASN A 109 13.31 -7.81 3.78
C ASN A 109 14.38 -7.08 4.62
N ILE A 110 14.54 -5.76 4.45
CA ILE A 110 15.51 -4.98 5.21
C ILE A 110 15.11 -4.90 6.67
N ASP A 111 13.83 -4.68 6.96
CA ASP A 111 13.32 -4.66 8.33
C ASP A 111 13.40 -6.03 9.00
N CYS A 112 13.09 -7.10 8.25
CA CYS A 112 13.23 -8.47 8.72
C CYS A 112 14.66 -8.77 9.19
N ILE A 113 15.68 -8.30 8.47
CA ILE A 113 17.08 -8.44 8.90
C ILE A 113 17.31 -7.78 10.26
N ARG A 114 16.81 -6.56 10.49
CA ARG A 114 17.00 -5.87 11.78
C ARG A 114 16.24 -6.56 12.92
N ALA A 115 15.05 -7.08 12.64
CA ALA A 115 14.26 -7.82 13.60
C ALA A 115 14.95 -9.15 14.00
N LEU A 116 15.40 -9.94 13.01
CA LEU A 116 16.07 -11.23 13.25
C LEU A 116 17.41 -11.08 13.97
N THR A 117 18.14 -10.00 13.71
CA THR A 117 19.44 -9.74 14.33
C THR A 117 19.32 -9.05 15.69
N GLY A 118 18.14 -8.53 16.03
CA GLY A 118 17.93 -7.72 17.23
C GLY A 118 18.65 -6.36 17.20
N ILE A 119 19.08 -5.90 16.02
CA ILE A 119 19.78 -4.61 15.84
C ILE A 119 18.81 -3.45 16.10
N GLU A 120 17.54 -3.62 15.75
CA GLU A 120 16.48 -2.65 16.03
C GLU A 120 15.28 -3.36 16.63
N ALA A 121 14.87 -2.93 17.81
CA ALA A 121 13.76 -3.52 18.56
C ALA A 121 12.43 -2.80 18.28
N ASP A 122 12.47 -1.51 17.93
CA ASP A 122 11.29 -0.77 17.54
C ASP A 122 11.08 -0.84 16.02
N TRP A 123 10.02 -1.54 15.62
CA TRP A 123 9.69 -1.72 14.21
C TRP A 123 9.48 -0.39 13.48
N ARG A 124 8.96 0.65 14.15
CA ARG A 124 8.75 1.96 13.53
C ARG A 124 10.06 2.64 13.18
N THR A 125 11.02 2.54 14.09
CA THR A 125 12.39 3.02 13.86
C THR A 125 13.06 2.25 12.71
N SER A 126 12.85 0.94 12.61
CA SER A 126 13.36 0.14 11.48
C SER A 126 12.76 0.59 10.14
N VAL A 127 11.43 0.69 10.06
CA VAL A 127 10.69 1.11 8.86
C VAL A 127 11.16 2.49 8.42
N ALA A 128 11.17 3.47 9.32
CA ALA A 128 11.61 4.83 9.01
C ALA A 128 13.06 4.87 8.50
N LYS A 129 13.95 4.03 9.05
CA LYS A 129 15.34 3.93 8.59
C LYS A 129 15.46 3.32 7.20
N THR A 130 14.66 2.30 6.90
CA THR A 130 14.60 1.69 5.56
C THR A 130 14.06 2.69 4.55
N ASP A 131 12.93 3.32 4.85
CA ASP A 131 12.25 4.24 3.95
C ASP A 131 13.11 5.49 3.66
N SER A 132 13.77 6.04 4.69
CA SER A 132 14.74 7.13 4.52
C SER A 132 15.92 6.72 3.64
N ALA A 133 16.48 5.53 3.82
CA ALA A 133 17.60 5.06 3.00
C ALA A 133 17.21 4.85 1.53
N ILE A 134 15.96 4.41 1.28
CA ILE A 134 15.40 4.30 -0.06
C ILE A 134 15.20 5.70 -0.68
N SER A 135 14.63 6.65 0.07
CA SER A 135 14.46 8.04 -0.37
C SER A 135 15.81 8.68 -0.76
N ASP A 136 16.80 8.56 0.13
CA ASP A 136 18.16 9.08 -0.08
C ASP A 136 18.82 8.45 -1.32
N TYR A 137 18.62 7.14 -1.55
CA TYR A 137 19.15 6.45 -2.73
C TYR A 137 18.56 6.97 -4.04
N TYR A 138 17.28 7.37 -4.03
CA TYR A 138 16.58 7.90 -5.20
C TYR A 138 16.61 9.42 -5.32
N GLY A 139 17.12 10.13 -4.31
CA GLY A 139 17.14 11.60 -4.28
C GLY A 139 15.74 12.21 -4.12
N LEU A 140 14.84 11.49 -3.44
CA LEU A 140 13.46 11.88 -3.12
C LEU A 140 13.40 12.62 -1.78
#